data_AF-A0A7C7KI22-F1
#
_entry.id   AF-A0A7C7KI22-F1
#
_cell.length_a   1.000
_cell.length_b   1.000
_cell.length_c   1.000
_cell.angle_alpha   90.00
_cell.angle_beta   90.00
_cell.angle_gamma   90.00
#
_symmetry.space_group_name_H-M   'P 1'
#
loop_
_entity.id
_entity.type
_entity.pdbx_description
1 polymer ?
#
loop_
_entity_poly.entity_id
_entity_poly.type
_entity_poly.pdbx_seq_one_letter_code
_entity_poly.pdbx_strand_id
1 'polypeptide(L)' 'MRIVSLLPSATEMVHALGLGSDLVGVTHECDFPPGVEELPHLTSTLLPEGASSSEIDALVRERLKTD' A
#
# COMPACT_ATOMS: atom_id res chain seq x y z
N MET A 1 -5.30 -15.46 13.65
CA MET A 1 -5.91 -15.50 12.30
C MET A 1 -4.84 -15.18 11.27
N ARG A 2 -5.15 -14.98 9.98
CA ARG A 2 -4.18 -14.44 8.99
C ARG A 2 -4.81 -13.24 8.29
N ILE A 3 -4.31 -12.04 8.57
CA ILE A 3 -4.87 -10.77 8.13
C ILE A 3 -3.97 -10.15 7.06
N VAL A 4 -4.58 -9.68 5.99
CA VAL A 4 -3.93 -8.83 4.98
C VAL A 4 -4.62 -7.48 4.99
N SER A 5 -3.85 -6.39 4.95
CA SER A 5 -4.35 -5.03 4.89
C SER A 5 -3.80 -4.30 3.67
N LEU A 6 -4.67 -3.87 2.76
CA LEU A 6 -4.28 -3.18 1.52
C LEU A 6 -4.52 -1.66 1.58
N LEU A 7 -4.67 -1.11 2.78
CA LEU A 7 -4.85 0.32 3.02
C LEU A 7 -4.04 0.71 4.27
N PRO A 8 -3.18 1.75 4.22
CA PRO A 8 -2.33 2.13 5.35
C PRO A 8 -3.13 2.37 6.63
N SER A 9 -4.21 3.15 6.57
CA SER A 9 -5.06 3.41 7.74
C SER A 9 -5.72 2.15 8.32
N ALA A 10 -6.02 1.14 7.49
CA ALA A 10 -6.54 -0.14 7.99
C ALA A 10 -5.46 -0.96 8.71
N THR A 11 -4.21 -0.88 8.23
CA THR A 11 -3.05 -1.52 8.89
C THR A 11 -2.84 -0.96 10.29
N GLU A 12 -2.95 0.35 10.44
CA GLU A 12 -2.88 1.04 11.74
C GLU A 12 -4.00 0.59 12.68
N MET A 13 -5.24 0.52 12.17
CA MET A 13 -6.38 0.05 12.96
C MET A 13 -6.21 -1.41 13.43
N VAL A 14 -5.69 -2.30 12.58
CA VAL A 14 -5.40 -3.70 12.96
C VAL A 14 -4.40 -3.75 14.13
N HIS A 15 -3.35 -2.93 14.08
CA HIS A 15 -2.39 -2.82 15.18
C HIS A 15 -3.02 -2.23 16.45
N ALA A 16 -3.79 -1.15 16.32
CA ALA A 16 -4.48 -0.51 17.44
C ALA A 16 -5.47 -1.44 18.16
N LEU A 17 -6.03 -2.42 17.43
CA LEU A 17 -6.90 -3.46 17.98
C LEU A 17 -6.15 -4.65 18.62
N GLY A 18 -4.81 -4.61 18.67
CA GLY A 18 -3.97 -5.68 19.23
C GLY A 18 -3.81 -6.89 18.32
N LEU A 19 -4.12 -6.77 17.03
CA LEU A 19 -4.08 -7.85 16.04
C LEU A 19 -2.83 -7.79 15.14
N GLY A 20 -1.81 -7.01 15.51
CA GLY A 20 -0.59 -6.83 14.73
C GLY A 20 0.15 -8.14 14.43
N SER A 21 0.17 -9.09 15.38
CA SER A 21 0.81 -10.41 15.19
C SER A 21 0.08 -11.32 14.19
N ASP A 22 -1.20 -11.04 13.91
CA ASP A 22 -1.99 -11.76 12.91
C ASP A 22 -1.86 -11.13 11.51
N LEU A 23 -1.21 -9.96 11.38
CA LEU A 23 -0.98 -9.27 10.12
C LEU A 23 0.17 -9.94 9.35
N VAL A 24 -0.13 -10.44 8.16
CA VAL A 24 0.81 -11.25 7.35
C VAL A 24 1.15 -10.61 6.00
N GLY A 25 0.61 -9.43 5.68
CA GLY A 25 0.90 -8.73 4.43
C GLY A 25 0.22 -7.37 4.36
N VAL A 26 0.89 -6.44 3.68
CA VAL A 26 0.54 -5.02 3.63
C VAL A 26 0.63 -4.44 2.20
N THR A 27 0.16 -3.21 1.99
CA THR A 27 0.44 -2.45 0.76
C THR A 27 1.87 -1.90 0.77
N HIS A 28 2.44 -1.63 -0.40
CA HIS A 28 3.76 -1.00 -0.55
C HIS A 28 3.91 0.38 0.11
N GLU A 29 2.79 1.01 0.46
CA GLU A 29 2.73 2.32 1.12
C GLU A 29 2.61 2.23 2.65
N CYS A 30 2.55 1.02 3.24
CA CYS A 30 2.47 0.87 4.69
C CYS A 30 3.85 1.03 5.33
N ASP A 31 4.01 2.04 6.19
CA ASP A 31 5.25 2.34 6.92
C ASP A 31 5.03 2.55 8.44
N PHE A 32 3.80 2.34 8.93
CA PHE A 32 3.43 2.55 10.33
C PHE A 32 2.41 1.51 10.83
N PRO A 33 2.52 1.03 12.09
CA PRO A 33 3.63 1.27 13.05
C PRO A 33 4.95 0.60 12.62
N PRO A 34 6.10 1.02 13.19
CA PRO A 34 7.39 0.42 12.83
C PRO A 34 7.38 -1.11 12.92
N GLY A 35 7.92 -1.75 11.88
CA GLY A 35 7.94 -3.20 11.70
C GLY A 35 6.89 -3.73 10.72
N VAL A 36 5.88 -2.94 10.32
CA VAL A 36 4.94 -3.36 9.26
C VAL A 36 5.60 -3.42 7.89
N GLU A 37 6.63 -2.61 7.66
CA GLU A 37 7.44 -2.56 6.44
C GLU A 37 8.29 -3.84 6.23
N GLU A 38 8.46 -4.65 7.27
CA GLU A 38 9.12 -5.97 7.16
C GLU A 38 8.18 -7.06 6.62
N LEU A 39 6.86 -6.80 6.61
CA LEU A 39 5.87 -7.73 6.08
C LEU A 39 5.89 -7.73 4.55
N PRO A 40 5.47 -8.83 3.91
CA PRO A 40 5.35 -8.88 2.45
C PRO A 40 4.45 -7.76 1.91
N HIS A 41 4.98 -6.97 0.98
CA HIS A 41 4.22 -6.00 0.21
C HIS A 41 3.45 -6.72 -0.92
N LEU A 42 2.12 -6.62 -0.90
CA LEU A 42 1.24 -7.34 -1.81
C LEU A 42 0.71 -6.47 -2.96
N THR A 43 1.07 -5.20 -2.96
CA THR A 43 0.74 -4.24 -4.01
C THR A 43 2.02 -3.57 -4.49
N SER A 44 1.95 -2.93 -5.65
CA SER A 44 3.01 -2.08 -6.18
C SER A 44 2.39 -0.93 -6.95
N THR A 45 3.12 0.16 -7.10
CA THR A 45 2.73 1.26 -7.99
C THR A 45 3.13 0.94 -9.42
N LEU A 46 2.29 1.35 -10.38
CA LEU A 46 2.61 1.34 -11.80
C LEU A 46 3.28 2.64 -12.25
N LEU A 47 3.35 3.64 -11.36
CA LEU A 47 3.93 4.93 -11.64
C LEU A 47 5.45 4.89 -11.43
N PRO A 48 6.25 5.51 -12.31
CA PRO A 48 7.68 5.63 -12.11
C PRO A 48 8.02 6.40 -10.84
N GLU A 49 9.06 5.98 -10.14
CA GLU A 49 9.64 6.77 -9.04
C GLU A 49 10.10 8.13 -9.55
N GLY A 50 9.81 9.19 -8.79
CA GLY A 50 10.21 10.55 -9.13
C GLY A 50 9.42 11.21 -10.27
N ALA A 51 8.37 10.57 -10.78
CA ALA A 51 7.48 11.19 -11.77
C ALA A 51 6.88 12.50 -11.21
N SER A 52 6.93 13.55 -12.02
CA SER A 52 6.24 14.80 -11.71
C SER A 52 4.73 14.61 -11.72
N SER A 53 4.00 15.49 -11.02
CA SER A 53 2.53 15.42 -10.99
C SER A 53 1.89 15.48 -12.39
N SER A 54 2.48 16.21 -13.34
CA SER A 54 2.03 16.24 -14.73
C SER A 54 2.26 14.92 -15.47
N GLU A 55 3.37 14.24 -15.21
CA GLU A 55 3.66 12.93 -15.80
C GLU A 55 2.74 11.86 -15.22
N ILE A 56 2.50 11.89 -13.90
CA ILE A 56 1.53 11.02 -13.24
C ILE A 56 0.13 11.20 -13.85
N ASP A 57 -0.33 12.44 -13.98
CA ASP A 57 -1.64 12.74 -14.56
C ASP A 57 -1.77 12.23 -16.01
N ALA A 58 -0.73 12.41 -16.83
CA ALA A 58 -0.69 11.90 -18.19
C ALA A 58 -0.78 10.36 -18.23
N LEU A 59 0.00 9.66 -17.40
CA LEU A 59 0.01 8.20 -17.31
C LEU A 59 -1.34 7.63 -16.85
N VAL A 60 -1.95 8.25 -15.83
CA VAL A 60 -3.28 7.83 -15.33
C VAL A 60 -4.34 8.01 -16.42
N ARG A 61 -4.35 9.14 -17.12
CA ARG A 61 -5.29 9.39 -18.23
C ARG A 61 -5.10 8.45 -19.40
N GLU A 62 -3.85 8.08 -19.73
CA GLU A 62 -3.57 7.11 -20.78
C GLU A 62 -4.12 5.73 -20.41
N ARG A 63 -3.93 5.30 -19.16
CA ARG A 63 -4.39 3.99 -18.68
C ARG A 63 -5.92 3.88 -18.69
N LEU A 64 -6.62 4.90 -18.20
CA LEU A 64 -8.11 4.94 -18.17
C LEU A 64 -8.76 4.93 -19.56
N LYS A 65 -8.02 5.24 -20.64
CA LYS A 65 -8.52 5.15 -22.02
C LYS A 65 -8.38 3.75 -22.62
N THR A 66 -7.63 2.87 -21.99
CA THR A 66 -7.29 1.53 -22.51
C THR A 66 -8.19 0.42 -21.90
N ASP A 67 -9.09 0.78 -20.98
CA ASP A 67 -10.15 -0.07 -20.40
C ASP A 67 -11.51 0.24 -21.02
#